data_AF-A0A0L6WPX3-F1
#
_entry.id   AF-A0A0L6WPX3-F1
#
_cell.length_a   1.000
_cell.length_b   1.000
_cell.length_c   1.000
_cell.angle_alpha   90.00
_cell.angle_beta   90.00
_cell.angle_gamma   90.00
#
_symmetry.space_group_name_H-M   'P 1'
#
loop_
_entity.id
_entity.type
_entity.pdbx_description
1 polymer ?
#
loop_
_entity_poly.entity_id
_entity_poly.type
_entity_poly.pdbx_seq_one_letter_code
_entity_poly.pdbx_strand_id
1 'polypeptide(L)'
;HNEKLKEMERDKDRIVVYSDRSMREEDDNWESKIVGWGMVGYHQGREIFSGRGGLSHHAEVYDAELVGIAQAIKAATKYAMRHTKVKHIHVFADNTAAVTSAYGPKPALGQTQMLSVTHYIDRFLDRQGDRTVNIGWCPGHQEVKGNKRADGEAKRGAEKWSTDYTTMTNPKRRMKEKALKIWREDWKKKTPTGGFAIANRLEPRWRLREHVIHTPREVFGRLTQCRTKHVFLGEYFARFIPHKKTGCICGKRYQTCKHVIKTCPQYEGHRYILQKADEHLELGRLLGTKEGSEAMAKFLEKTGAFMKMGMKCKQKETPTEEDDENNEEEGRWWQHMERMQDEADGLMEREEEEAGRGGGEERDDGR
;
A
#
# COMPACT_ATOMS: atom_id res chain seq x y z
N HIS A 1 -13.19 8.22 -24.00
CA HIS A 1 -13.68 8.75 -22.70
C HIS A 1 -14.42 10.07 -22.89
N ASN A 2 -13.76 11.14 -23.39
CA ASN A 2 -14.39 12.45 -23.61
C ASN A 2 -15.61 12.44 -24.55
N GLU A 3 -15.62 11.59 -25.58
CA GLU A 3 -16.79 11.43 -26.46
C GLU A 3 -18.01 10.83 -25.72
N LYS A 4 -17.76 9.79 -24.90
CA LYS A 4 -18.79 9.17 -24.05
C LYS A 4 -19.34 10.16 -23.02
N LEU A 5 -18.50 11.02 -22.45
CA LEU A 5 -18.95 12.10 -21.55
C LEU A 5 -19.81 13.12 -22.28
N LYS A 6 -19.40 13.55 -23.48
CA LYS A 6 -20.19 14.50 -24.30
C LYS A 6 -21.55 13.93 -24.71
N GLU A 7 -21.63 12.62 -24.96
CA GLU A 7 -22.89 11.94 -25.23
C GLU A 7 -23.79 11.88 -23.99
N MET A 8 -23.22 11.53 -22.83
CA MET A 8 -23.94 11.52 -21.54
C MET A 8 -24.44 12.90 -21.12
N GLU A 9 -23.65 13.96 -21.34
CA GLU A 9 -24.04 15.34 -21.01
C GLU A 9 -25.19 15.87 -21.88
N ARG A 10 -25.46 15.26 -23.03
CA ARG A 10 -26.56 15.63 -23.95
C ARG A 10 -27.86 14.87 -23.68
N ASP A 11 -27.78 13.76 -22.95
CA ASP A 11 -28.94 12.97 -22.59
C ASP A 11 -29.81 13.72 -21.56
N LYS A 12 -31.13 13.68 -21.76
CA LYS A 12 -32.11 14.39 -20.92
C LYS A 12 -32.46 13.61 -19.66
N ASP A 13 -32.14 12.32 -19.64
CA ASP A 13 -32.46 11.44 -18.52
C ASP A 13 -31.26 11.28 -17.58
N ARG A 14 -30.13 11.96 -17.89
CA ARG A 14 -28.87 11.82 -17.16
C ARG A 14 -28.38 13.14 -16.58
N ILE A 15 -27.79 13.05 -15.41
CA ILE A 15 -26.99 14.10 -14.80
C ILE A 15 -25.55 13.62 -14.67
N VAL A 16 -24.60 14.49 -15.04
CA VAL A 16 -23.18 14.24 -14.91
C VAL A 16 -22.62 15.19 -13.86
N VAL A 17 -21.95 14.66 -12.85
CA VAL A 17 -21.41 15.42 -11.73
C VAL A 17 -19.93 15.10 -11.59
N TYR A 18 -19.13 16.11 -11.32
CA TYR A 18 -17.70 15.98 -11.07
C TYR A 18 -17.41 16.44 -9.64
N SER A 19 -16.55 15.73 -8.94
CA SER A 19 -15.99 16.12 -7.65
C SER A 19 -14.48 16.07 -7.70
N ASP A 20 -13.85 16.99 -6.99
CA ASP A 20 -12.40 17.07 -6.90
C ASP A 20 -11.98 17.61 -5.52
N ARG A 21 -10.71 17.45 -5.20
CA ARG A 21 -10.05 17.93 -3.99
C ARG A 21 -8.96 18.93 -4.33
N SER A 22 -8.57 19.73 -3.35
CA SER A 22 -7.34 20.54 -3.43
C SER A 22 -6.67 20.55 -2.06
N MET A 23 -5.34 20.52 -2.04
CA MET A 23 -4.55 20.72 -0.84
C MET A 23 -3.68 21.96 -1.02
N ARG A 24 -3.57 22.78 0.02
CA ARG A 24 -2.61 23.87 0.10
C ARG A 24 -1.79 23.71 1.38
N GLU A 25 -0.49 23.81 1.24
CA GLU A 25 0.44 23.91 2.36
C GLU A 25 0.65 25.40 2.65
N GLU A 26 0.59 25.81 3.92
CA GLU A 26 1.00 27.16 4.32
C GLU A 26 2.52 27.18 4.51
N ASP A 27 3.18 28.14 3.85
CA ASP A 27 4.62 28.18 3.62
C ASP A 27 5.50 28.27 4.89
N ASP A 28 4.93 28.51 6.08
CA ASP A 28 5.69 28.77 7.31
C ASP A 28 5.53 27.71 8.42
N ASN A 29 4.68 26.70 8.26
CA ASN A 29 4.59 25.62 9.23
C ASN A 29 4.04 24.33 8.60
N TRP A 30 4.87 23.27 8.51
CA TRP A 30 4.51 21.93 7.99
C TRP A 30 3.33 21.26 8.74
N GLU A 31 2.79 21.90 9.77
CA GLU A 31 1.64 21.44 10.55
C GLU A 31 0.28 21.98 10.08
N SER A 32 0.21 23.02 9.22
CA SER A 32 -1.05 23.62 8.76
C SER A 32 -1.31 23.41 7.26
N LYS A 33 -1.64 22.18 6.87
CA LYS A 33 -2.26 21.94 5.55
C LYS A 33 -3.73 22.34 5.57
N ILE A 34 -4.28 22.92 4.51
CA ILE A 34 -5.73 23.11 4.36
C ILE A 34 -6.18 22.30 3.15
N VAL A 35 -7.23 21.50 3.35
CA VAL A 35 -7.79 20.67 2.29
C VAL A 35 -9.20 21.17 1.94
N GLY A 36 -9.46 21.34 0.65
CA GLY A 36 -10.74 21.74 0.11
C GLY A 36 -11.37 20.65 -0.75
N TRP A 37 -12.70 20.65 -0.81
CA TRP A 37 -13.48 19.85 -1.75
C TRP A 37 -14.31 20.77 -2.65
N GLY A 38 -14.49 20.34 -3.90
CA GLY A 38 -15.27 21.03 -4.90
C GLY A 38 -16.16 20.05 -5.65
N MET A 39 -17.34 20.50 -6.06
CA MET A 39 -18.24 19.71 -6.90
C MET A 39 -19.02 20.58 -7.87
N VAL A 40 -19.35 20.00 -9.02
CA VAL A 40 -20.14 20.66 -10.08
C VAL A 40 -21.03 19.65 -10.79
N GLY A 41 -22.28 20.01 -11.03
CA GLY A 41 -23.25 19.19 -11.74
C GLY A 41 -23.66 19.81 -13.08
N TYR A 42 -23.79 18.97 -14.09
CA TYR A 42 -24.24 19.31 -15.44
C TYR A 42 -25.46 18.47 -15.85
N HIS A 43 -26.40 19.12 -16.53
CA HIS A 43 -27.54 18.46 -17.18
C HIS A 43 -27.80 19.17 -18.51
N GLN A 44 -27.88 18.42 -19.61
CA GLN A 44 -28.03 18.96 -20.98
C GLN A 44 -26.92 19.99 -21.34
N GLY A 45 -25.68 19.72 -20.92
CA GLY A 45 -24.52 20.58 -21.15
C GLY A 45 -24.52 21.91 -20.38
N ARG A 46 -25.47 22.14 -19.46
CA ARG A 46 -25.56 23.35 -18.63
C ARG A 46 -25.19 23.03 -17.18
N GLU A 47 -24.41 23.91 -16.55
CA GLU A 47 -24.12 23.83 -15.11
C GLU A 47 -25.42 24.09 -14.34
N ILE A 48 -25.83 23.14 -13.50
CA ILE A 48 -27.07 23.20 -12.72
C ILE A 48 -26.82 23.51 -11.24
N PHE A 49 -25.65 23.14 -10.73
CA PHE A 49 -25.19 23.49 -9.40
C PHE A 49 -23.67 23.37 -9.33
N SER A 50 -23.08 24.13 -8.41
CA SER A 50 -21.72 23.94 -7.93
C SER A 50 -21.68 24.12 -6.41
N GLY A 51 -20.68 23.53 -5.77
CA GLY A 51 -20.46 23.65 -4.34
C GLY A 51 -19.00 23.48 -3.99
N ARG A 52 -18.63 24.05 -2.84
CA ARG A 52 -17.29 23.98 -2.29
C ARG A 52 -17.30 24.08 -0.79
N GLY A 53 -16.27 23.56 -0.16
CA GLY A 53 -15.98 23.76 1.25
C GLY A 53 -14.55 23.38 1.59
N GLY A 54 -14.03 23.90 2.70
CA GLY A 54 -12.78 23.41 3.27
C GLY A 54 -13.04 22.43 4.41
N LEU A 55 -11.99 21.70 4.73
CA LEU A 55 -11.88 20.84 5.90
C LEU A 55 -10.78 21.38 6.82
N SER A 56 -10.71 20.87 8.05
CA SER A 56 -9.74 21.32 9.05
C SER A 56 -8.30 20.96 8.68
N HIS A 57 -7.32 21.54 9.38
CA HIS A 57 -5.90 21.16 9.25
C HIS A 57 -5.59 19.69 9.55
N HIS A 58 -6.55 18.98 10.14
CA HIS A 58 -6.40 17.57 10.48
C HIS A 58 -7.07 16.63 9.48
N ALA A 59 -7.75 17.17 8.47
CA ALA A 59 -8.32 16.36 7.40
C ALA A 59 -7.24 15.91 6.42
N GLU A 60 -7.33 14.66 5.99
CA GLU A 60 -6.49 14.17 4.91
C GLU A 60 -7.11 14.48 3.55
N VAL A 61 -6.24 14.48 2.54
CA VAL A 61 -6.56 14.52 1.12
C VAL A 61 -7.71 13.57 0.75
N TYR A 62 -7.65 12.34 1.27
CA TYR A 62 -8.66 11.31 1.04
C TYR A 62 -10.02 11.66 1.66
N ASP A 63 -10.04 12.37 2.80
CA ASP A 63 -11.28 12.77 3.46
C ASP A 63 -12.02 13.84 2.63
N ALA A 64 -11.29 14.80 2.05
CA ALA A 64 -11.87 15.81 1.17
C ALA A 64 -12.52 15.20 -0.07
N GLU A 65 -11.90 14.18 -0.63
CA GLU A 65 -12.41 13.49 -1.80
C GLU A 65 -13.74 12.78 -1.51
N LEU A 66 -13.81 12.03 -0.40
CA LEU A 66 -15.05 11.37 0.03
C LEU A 66 -16.15 12.38 0.38
N VAL A 67 -15.79 13.51 1.00
CA VAL A 67 -16.75 14.59 1.26
C VAL A 67 -17.24 15.19 -0.05
N GLY A 68 -16.37 15.44 -1.03
CA GLY A 68 -16.71 15.93 -2.36
C GLY A 68 -17.72 15.02 -3.06
N ILE A 69 -17.45 13.71 -3.08
CA ILE A 69 -18.36 12.70 -3.64
C ILE A 69 -19.70 12.67 -2.88
N ALA A 70 -19.68 12.71 -1.56
CA ALA A 70 -20.90 12.72 -0.75
C ALA A 70 -21.78 13.95 -1.02
N GLN A 71 -21.18 15.13 -1.14
CA GLN A 71 -21.90 16.36 -1.46
C GLN A 71 -22.41 16.36 -2.92
N ALA A 72 -21.61 15.84 -3.86
CA ALA A 72 -22.00 15.65 -5.26
C ALA A 72 -23.26 14.77 -5.37
N ILE A 73 -23.26 13.60 -4.70
CA ILE A 73 -24.40 12.66 -4.71
C ILE A 73 -25.63 13.27 -4.04
N LYS A 74 -25.45 13.95 -2.91
CA LYS A 74 -26.54 14.65 -2.23
C LYS A 74 -27.19 15.72 -3.12
N ALA A 75 -26.39 16.51 -3.82
CA ALA A 75 -26.87 17.55 -4.73
C ALA A 75 -27.56 16.93 -5.96
N ALA A 76 -26.96 15.89 -6.55
CA ALA A 76 -27.49 15.18 -7.71
C ALA A 76 -28.85 14.55 -7.42
N THR A 77 -28.97 13.82 -6.31
CA THR A 77 -30.21 13.15 -5.90
C THR A 77 -31.31 14.18 -5.60
N LYS A 78 -30.98 15.31 -4.96
CA LYS A 78 -31.93 16.41 -4.73
C LYS A 78 -32.42 17.05 -6.04
N TYR A 79 -31.54 17.21 -7.03
CA TYR A 79 -31.91 17.72 -8.34
C TYR A 79 -32.81 16.74 -9.10
N ALA A 80 -32.44 15.45 -9.14
CA ALA A 80 -33.21 14.40 -9.81
C ALA A 80 -34.59 14.19 -9.16
N MET A 81 -34.71 14.36 -7.84
CA MET A 81 -36.01 14.32 -7.16
C MET A 81 -36.97 15.44 -7.59
N ARG A 82 -36.44 16.58 -8.07
CA ARG A 82 -37.24 17.70 -8.59
C ARG A 82 -37.49 17.62 -10.09
N HIS A 83 -36.73 16.80 -10.80
CA HIS A 83 -36.81 16.63 -12.25
C HIS A 83 -37.05 15.15 -12.55
N THR A 84 -38.33 14.76 -12.60
CA THR A 84 -38.78 13.36 -12.74
C THR A 84 -38.30 12.66 -14.02
N LYS A 85 -37.79 13.41 -15.00
CA LYS A 85 -37.17 12.87 -16.22
C LYS A 85 -35.75 12.34 -15.98
N VAL A 86 -35.05 12.83 -14.95
CA VAL A 86 -33.68 12.39 -14.66
C VAL A 86 -33.72 11.07 -13.89
N LYS A 87 -33.20 10.03 -14.52
CA LYS A 87 -33.18 8.65 -14.01
C LYS A 87 -31.78 8.17 -13.65
N HIS A 88 -30.76 8.70 -14.33
CA HIS A 88 -29.40 8.20 -14.21
C HIS A 88 -28.46 9.28 -13.68
N ILE A 89 -27.74 8.97 -12.61
CA ILE A 89 -26.73 9.84 -12.00
C ILE A 89 -25.35 9.27 -12.29
N HIS A 90 -24.47 10.08 -12.86
CA HIS A 90 -23.05 9.75 -13.05
C HIS A 90 -22.20 10.73 -12.25
N VAL A 91 -21.41 10.21 -11.30
CA VAL A 91 -20.46 10.99 -10.51
C VAL A 91 -19.05 10.58 -10.89
N PHE A 92 -18.21 11.56 -11.23
CA PHE A 92 -16.83 11.36 -11.61
C PHE A 92 -15.90 12.00 -10.59
N ALA A 93 -14.85 11.28 -10.24
CA ALA A 93 -13.77 11.72 -9.37
C ALA A 93 -12.43 11.19 -9.89
N ASP A 94 -11.33 11.86 -9.57
CA ASP A 94 -10.00 11.50 -10.08
C ASP A 94 -9.21 10.56 -9.14
N ASN A 95 -9.73 10.35 -7.93
CA ASN A 95 -9.17 9.39 -6.99
C ASN A 95 -9.89 8.03 -7.06
N THR A 96 -9.23 7.05 -7.67
CA THR A 96 -9.73 5.67 -7.76
C THR A 96 -10.03 5.04 -6.40
N ALA A 97 -9.30 5.39 -5.34
CA ALA A 97 -9.53 4.84 -4.00
C ALA A 97 -10.86 5.33 -3.43
N ALA A 98 -11.18 6.62 -3.59
CA ALA A 98 -12.45 7.18 -3.15
C ALA A 98 -13.63 6.68 -3.99
N VAL A 99 -13.46 6.53 -5.30
CA VAL A 99 -14.48 5.94 -6.20
C VAL A 99 -14.82 4.51 -5.79
N THR A 100 -13.81 3.69 -5.49
CA THR A 100 -14.01 2.27 -5.13
C THR A 100 -14.54 2.08 -3.71
N SER A 101 -14.31 3.02 -2.80
CA SER A 101 -14.73 2.93 -1.40
C SER A 101 -16.02 3.70 -1.08
N ALA A 102 -16.48 4.59 -1.95
CA ALA A 102 -17.60 5.49 -1.68
C ALA A 102 -18.93 4.76 -1.42
N TYR A 103 -19.18 3.64 -2.09
CA TYR A 103 -20.39 2.82 -1.93
C TYR A 103 -20.04 1.47 -1.31
N GLY A 104 -20.63 1.15 -0.16
CA GLY A 104 -20.25 -0.01 0.66
C GLY A 104 -19.45 0.40 1.89
N PRO A 105 -20.12 0.88 2.97
CA PRO A 105 -19.45 1.42 4.14
C PRO A 105 -18.59 0.34 4.82
N LYS A 106 -17.29 0.61 4.92
CA LYS A 106 -16.35 -0.22 5.68
C LYS A 106 -16.10 0.42 7.05
N PRO A 107 -15.69 -0.36 8.08
CA PRO A 107 -15.25 0.19 9.36
C PRO A 107 -13.88 0.88 9.22
N ALA A 108 -13.83 1.88 8.35
CA ALA A 108 -12.63 2.56 7.87
C ALA A 108 -12.80 4.08 8.01
N LEU A 109 -11.75 4.80 7.67
CA LEU A 109 -11.73 6.26 7.67
C LEU A 109 -12.66 6.81 6.58
N GLY A 110 -13.41 7.87 6.88
CA GLY A 110 -14.45 8.38 5.99
C GLY A 110 -15.80 7.62 6.03
N GLN A 111 -16.00 6.72 7.00
CA GLN A 111 -17.23 5.93 7.12
C GLN A 111 -18.50 6.78 7.18
N THR A 112 -18.49 7.93 7.86
CA THR A 112 -19.64 8.84 7.93
C THR A 112 -20.08 9.31 6.54
N GLN A 113 -19.12 9.59 5.67
CA GLN A 113 -19.32 10.02 4.29
C GLN A 113 -19.82 8.84 3.45
N MET A 114 -19.21 7.66 3.59
CA MET A 114 -19.66 6.43 2.91
C MET A 114 -21.10 6.05 3.29
N LEU A 115 -21.46 6.15 4.58
CA LEU A 115 -22.81 5.94 5.08
C LEU A 115 -23.78 6.97 4.48
N SER A 116 -23.37 8.23 4.40
CA SER A 116 -24.17 9.29 3.77
C SER A 116 -24.38 9.02 2.28
N VAL A 117 -23.32 8.64 1.56
CA VAL A 117 -23.38 8.26 0.14
C VAL A 117 -24.35 7.11 -0.07
N THR A 118 -24.17 6.02 0.68
CA THR A 118 -25.01 4.82 0.62
C THR A 118 -26.47 5.18 0.89
N HIS A 119 -26.75 5.93 1.96
CA HIS A 119 -28.09 6.41 2.28
C HIS A 119 -28.74 7.24 1.16
N TYR A 120 -28.00 8.16 0.53
CA TYR A 120 -28.54 8.97 -0.56
C TYR A 120 -28.78 8.17 -1.83
N ILE A 121 -27.90 7.22 -2.15
CA ILE A 121 -28.02 6.33 -3.31
C ILE A 121 -29.21 5.40 -3.13
N ASP A 122 -29.28 4.65 -2.03
CA ASP A 122 -30.31 3.65 -1.80
C ASP A 122 -31.70 4.29 -1.85
N ARG A 123 -31.88 5.43 -1.17
CA ARG A 123 -33.12 6.20 -1.21
C ARG A 123 -33.49 6.71 -2.61
N PHE A 124 -32.51 6.95 -3.49
CA PHE A 124 -32.76 7.36 -4.86
C PHE A 124 -33.19 6.17 -5.73
N LEU A 125 -32.53 5.01 -5.56
CA LEU A 125 -32.79 3.76 -6.27
C LEU A 125 -34.13 3.13 -5.86
N ASP A 126 -34.47 3.12 -4.57
CA ASP A 126 -35.70 2.51 -4.02
C ASP A 126 -37.01 3.09 -4.59
N ARG A 127 -36.96 4.30 -5.16
CA ARG A 127 -38.16 4.98 -5.67
C ARG A 127 -38.67 4.40 -6.98
N GLN A 128 -37.79 4.01 -7.90
CA GLN A 128 -38.15 3.45 -9.21
C GLN A 128 -37.04 2.55 -9.73
N GLY A 129 -37.43 1.35 -10.21
CA GLY A 129 -36.49 0.31 -10.63
C GLY A 129 -35.69 0.60 -11.91
N ASP A 130 -35.97 1.69 -12.63
CA ASP A 130 -35.24 2.10 -13.83
C ASP A 130 -34.13 3.14 -13.55
N ARG A 131 -33.91 3.49 -12.27
CA ARG A 131 -32.89 4.45 -11.86
C ARG A 131 -31.54 3.79 -11.69
N THR A 132 -30.48 4.54 -12.01
CA THR A 132 -29.12 4.06 -11.80
C THR A 132 -28.22 5.16 -11.24
N VAL A 133 -27.27 4.77 -10.40
CA VAL A 133 -26.16 5.64 -9.97
C VAL A 133 -24.85 4.96 -10.34
N ASN A 134 -23.95 5.71 -10.96
CA ASN A 134 -22.61 5.25 -11.30
C ASN A 134 -21.59 6.23 -10.70
N ILE A 135 -20.67 5.70 -9.91
CA ILE A 135 -19.49 6.42 -9.42
C ILE A 135 -18.31 5.90 -10.22
N GLY A 136 -17.71 6.75 -11.04
CA GLY A 136 -16.68 6.38 -12.00
C GLY A 136 -15.42 7.21 -11.83
N TRP A 137 -14.28 6.63 -12.20
CA TRP A 137 -13.03 7.37 -12.28
C TRP A 137 -12.95 8.21 -13.55
N CYS A 138 -12.43 9.42 -13.44
CA CYS A 138 -12.01 10.23 -14.59
C CYS A 138 -10.55 10.66 -14.45
N PRO A 139 -9.79 10.75 -15.56
CA PRO A 139 -8.39 11.14 -15.49
C PRO A 139 -8.23 12.61 -15.08
N GLY A 140 -7.46 12.85 -14.01
CA GLY A 140 -6.98 14.18 -13.64
C GLY A 140 -6.06 14.78 -14.72
N HIS A 141 -6.06 16.11 -14.84
CA HIS A 141 -5.22 16.91 -15.76
C HIS A 141 -5.36 16.66 -17.27
N GLN A 142 -6.15 15.69 -17.72
CA GLN A 142 -6.68 15.64 -19.09
C GLN A 142 -7.82 16.67 -19.18
N GLU A 143 -7.98 17.38 -20.29
CA GLU A 143 -8.84 18.57 -20.43
C GLU A 143 -10.38 18.36 -20.31
N VAL A 144 -10.83 17.58 -19.33
CA VAL A 144 -12.24 17.43 -18.98
C VAL A 144 -12.71 18.72 -18.32
N LYS A 145 -13.54 19.47 -19.05
CA LYS A 145 -14.09 20.76 -18.62
C LYS A 145 -14.74 20.68 -17.24
N GLY A 146 -15.48 19.61 -16.97
CA GLY A 146 -16.14 19.39 -15.67
C GLY A 146 -15.17 19.17 -14.52
N ASN A 147 -14.11 18.38 -14.71
CA ASN A 147 -13.10 18.15 -13.68
C ASN A 147 -12.30 19.42 -13.39
N LYS A 148 -11.84 20.16 -14.43
CA LYS A 148 -11.18 21.46 -14.26
C LYS A 148 -12.05 22.46 -13.47
N ARG A 149 -13.37 22.41 -13.67
CA ARG A 149 -14.32 23.26 -12.93
C ARG A 149 -14.43 22.82 -11.47
N ALA A 150 -14.47 21.52 -11.20
CA ALA A 150 -14.48 20.96 -9.85
C ALA A 150 -13.18 21.29 -9.08
N ASP A 151 -12.01 21.11 -9.70
CA ASP A 151 -10.69 21.52 -9.18
C ASP A 151 -10.69 23.01 -8.79
N GLY A 152 -11.19 23.87 -9.67
CA GLY A 152 -11.30 25.31 -9.39
C GLY A 152 -12.22 25.63 -8.20
N GLU A 153 -13.30 24.88 -7.99
CA GLU A 153 -14.13 25.01 -6.80
C GLU A 153 -13.46 24.42 -5.55
N ALA A 154 -12.68 23.34 -5.68
CA ALA A 154 -11.94 22.72 -4.59
C ALA A 154 -10.81 23.64 -4.08
N LYS A 155 -10.08 24.30 -4.99
CA LYS A 155 -9.08 25.34 -4.66
C LYS A 155 -9.69 26.50 -3.88
N ARG A 156 -10.84 27.02 -4.34
CA ARG A 156 -11.62 28.04 -3.59
C ARG A 156 -12.22 27.49 -2.29
N GLY A 157 -12.42 26.17 -2.20
CA GLY A 157 -12.83 25.47 -0.99
C GLY A 157 -11.71 25.46 0.04
N ALA A 158 -10.46 25.24 -0.40
CA ALA A 158 -9.27 25.28 0.44
C ALA A 158 -8.95 26.70 0.96
N GLU A 159 -9.57 27.75 0.41
CA GLU A 159 -9.54 29.11 0.99
C GLU A 159 -10.54 29.28 2.15
N LYS A 160 -11.52 28.37 2.29
CA LYS A 160 -12.58 28.46 3.30
C LYS A 160 -12.29 27.52 4.46
N TRP A 161 -11.81 28.08 5.55
CA TRP A 161 -11.66 27.33 6.80
C TRP A 161 -12.98 26.72 7.28
N SER A 162 -12.94 25.45 7.71
CA SER A 162 -14.02 24.83 8.49
C SER A 162 -13.46 24.32 9.81
N THR A 163 -14.02 24.82 10.90
CA THR A 163 -13.49 24.64 12.27
C THR A 163 -13.67 23.24 12.84
N ASP A 164 -14.53 22.39 12.26
CA ASP A 164 -15.03 21.17 12.93
C ASP A 164 -14.94 19.90 12.06
N TYR A 165 -13.81 19.64 11.42
CA TYR A 165 -13.62 18.38 10.68
C TYR A 165 -12.38 17.61 11.12
N THR A 166 -12.46 17.00 12.30
CA THR A 166 -11.42 16.09 12.80
C THR A 166 -11.69 14.69 12.29
N THR A 167 -10.92 14.23 11.30
CA THR A 167 -10.96 12.83 10.87
C THR A 167 -9.98 12.00 11.72
N MET A 168 -10.34 10.75 12.00
CA MET A 168 -9.47 9.84 12.77
C MET A 168 -8.18 9.46 12.03
N THR A 169 -8.03 9.86 10.77
CA THR A 169 -6.92 9.51 9.88
C THR A 169 -5.61 10.11 10.35
N ASN A 170 -5.59 11.43 10.58
CA ASN A 170 -4.38 12.13 10.99
C ASN A 170 -3.87 11.65 12.37
N PRO A 171 -4.71 11.50 13.41
CA PRO A 171 -4.28 10.89 14.67
C PRO A 171 -3.72 9.46 14.50
N LYS A 172 -4.36 8.60 13.70
CA LYS A 172 -3.87 7.23 13.46
C LYS A 172 -2.52 7.20 12.75
N ARG A 173 -2.32 8.03 11.72
CA ARG A 173 -1.04 8.16 11.01
C ARG A 173 0.08 8.61 11.96
N ARG A 174 -0.16 9.70 12.71
CA ARG A 174 0.79 10.21 13.71
C ARG A 174 1.13 9.18 14.78
N MET A 175 0.14 8.41 15.25
CA MET A 175 0.38 7.31 16.20
C MET A 175 1.26 6.22 15.60
N LYS A 176 1.00 5.78 14.36
CA LYS A 176 1.83 4.76 13.66
C LYS A 176 3.26 5.24 13.45
N GLU A 177 3.46 6.50 13.05
CA GLU A 177 4.78 7.11 12.88
C GLU A 177 5.53 7.19 14.20
N LYS A 178 4.87 7.66 15.26
CA LYS A 178 5.45 7.73 16.60
C LYS A 178 5.80 6.35 17.14
N ALA A 179 4.92 5.36 16.98
CA ALA A 179 5.18 3.98 17.39
C ALA A 179 6.37 3.37 16.64
N LEU A 180 6.46 3.59 15.32
CA LEU A 180 7.58 3.11 14.52
C LEU A 180 8.90 3.78 14.90
N LYS A 181 8.87 5.09 15.19
CA LYS A 181 10.03 5.83 15.66
C LYS A 181 10.54 5.27 16.98
N ILE A 182 9.66 5.08 17.97
CA ILE A 182 10.00 4.47 19.26
C ILE A 182 10.58 3.07 19.05
N TRP A 183 9.94 2.24 18.21
CA TRP A 183 10.42 0.88 17.94
C TRP A 183 11.82 0.87 17.31
N ARG A 184 12.10 1.77 16.35
CA ARG A 184 13.44 1.90 15.75
C ARG A 184 14.48 2.38 16.74
N GLU A 185 14.14 3.34 17.61
CA GLU A 185 15.04 3.81 18.66
C GLU A 185 15.38 2.69 19.66
N ASP A 186 14.38 1.94 20.11
CA ASP A 186 14.58 0.81 21.02
C ASP A 186 15.38 -0.31 20.36
N TRP A 187 15.13 -0.59 19.09
CA TRP A 187 15.89 -1.58 18.32
C TRP A 187 17.36 -1.17 18.16
N LYS A 188 17.66 0.12 17.93
CA LYS A 188 19.04 0.64 17.85
C LYS A 188 19.78 0.57 19.20
N LYS A 189 19.08 0.82 20.31
CA LYS A 189 19.66 0.75 21.66
C LYS A 189 19.95 -0.67 22.11
N LYS A 190 19.17 -1.65 21.63
CA LYS A 190 19.27 -3.04 22.08
C LYS A 190 20.35 -3.80 21.32
N THR A 191 21.41 -4.21 22.03
CA THR A 191 22.43 -5.10 21.47
C THR A 191 21.80 -6.42 21.03
N PRO A 192 21.94 -6.83 19.75
CA PRO A 192 21.39 -8.10 19.28
C PRO A 192 22.05 -9.28 20.00
N THR A 193 21.25 -10.27 20.41
CA THR A 193 21.72 -11.48 21.10
C THR A 193 21.25 -12.76 20.41
N GLY A 194 21.85 -13.89 20.77
CA GLY A 194 21.48 -15.21 20.26
C GLY A 194 21.91 -15.47 18.81
N GLY A 195 21.33 -16.51 18.20
CA GLY A 195 21.70 -16.96 16.86
C GLY A 195 21.44 -15.91 15.76
N PHE A 196 20.37 -15.13 15.93
CA PHE A 196 19.94 -14.09 14.99
C PHE A 196 20.75 -12.79 15.07
N ALA A 197 21.59 -12.61 16.11
CA ALA A 197 22.31 -11.36 16.35
C ALA A 197 23.09 -10.85 15.12
N ILE A 198 23.75 -11.76 14.39
CA ILE A 198 24.56 -11.40 13.23
C ILE A 198 23.72 -10.84 12.07
N ALA A 199 22.48 -11.32 11.92
CA ALA A 199 21.55 -11.00 10.84
C ALA A 199 20.55 -9.89 11.23
N ASN A 200 20.52 -9.49 12.51
CA ASN A 200 19.68 -8.42 13.02
C ASN A 200 20.28 -7.05 12.69
N ARG A 201 20.30 -6.70 11.40
CA ARG A 201 20.79 -5.41 10.89
C ARG A 201 19.74 -4.66 10.06
N LEU A 202 18.60 -5.29 9.81
CA LEU A 202 17.49 -4.70 9.09
C LEU A 202 16.57 -3.98 10.07
N GLU A 203 16.45 -2.66 9.96
CA GLU A 203 15.58 -1.86 10.84
C GLU A 203 14.11 -2.32 10.78
N PRO A 204 13.37 -2.19 11.88
CA PRO A 204 11.94 -2.41 11.87
C PRO A 204 11.17 -1.51 10.89
N ARG A 205 10.15 -2.09 10.26
CA ARG A 205 9.17 -1.41 9.42
C ARG A 205 7.84 -2.17 9.48
N TRP A 206 6.75 -1.49 9.16
CA TRP A 206 5.42 -2.12 9.14
C TRP A 206 5.24 -3.11 7.98
N ARG A 207 5.79 -2.79 6.81
CA ARG A 207 5.68 -3.63 5.61
C ARG A 207 6.73 -4.72 5.55
N LEU A 208 6.36 -5.87 4.98
CA LEU A 208 7.36 -6.86 4.60
C LEU A 208 8.35 -6.24 3.60
N ARG A 209 9.55 -6.81 3.56
CA ARG A 209 10.58 -6.39 2.61
C ARG A 209 10.41 -7.19 1.33
N GLU A 210 10.71 -6.57 0.21
CA GLU A 210 10.55 -7.16 -1.12
C GLU A 210 11.21 -8.54 -1.28
N HIS A 211 12.45 -8.67 -0.77
CA HIS A 211 13.17 -9.93 -0.80
C HIS A 211 12.51 -11.04 0.03
N VAL A 212 11.53 -10.73 0.89
CA VAL A 212 10.71 -11.72 1.58
C VAL A 212 9.57 -12.17 0.67
N ILE A 213 8.91 -11.23 0.00
CA ILE A 213 7.72 -11.46 -0.84
C ILE A 213 8.09 -12.28 -2.08
N HIS A 214 9.21 -11.95 -2.73
CA HIS A 214 9.59 -12.56 -4.00
C HIS A 214 10.53 -13.78 -3.88
N THR A 215 10.90 -14.19 -2.67
CA THR A 215 11.75 -15.38 -2.49
C THR A 215 10.87 -16.63 -2.38
N PRO A 216 11.13 -17.69 -3.17
CA PRO A 216 10.38 -18.95 -3.04
C PRO A 216 10.38 -19.48 -1.60
N ARG A 217 9.23 -19.98 -1.12
CA ARG A 217 9.02 -20.43 0.28
C ARG A 217 10.14 -21.33 0.81
N GLU A 218 10.60 -22.28 -0.01
CA GLU A 218 11.66 -23.23 0.36
C GLU A 218 13.02 -22.53 0.58
N VAL A 219 13.39 -21.60 -0.31
CA VAL A 219 14.61 -20.80 -0.22
C VAL A 219 14.53 -19.84 0.98
N PHE A 220 13.37 -19.21 1.17
CA PHE A 220 13.11 -18.31 2.30
C PHE A 220 13.22 -19.05 3.64
N GLY A 221 12.72 -20.28 3.73
CA GLY A 221 12.86 -21.14 4.90
C GLY A 221 14.32 -21.43 5.23
N ARG A 222 15.13 -21.82 4.23
CA ARG A 222 16.58 -22.06 4.41
C ARG A 222 17.35 -20.79 4.79
N LEU A 223 17.00 -19.66 4.19
CA LEU A 223 17.56 -18.35 4.54
C LEU A 223 17.23 -18.01 5.99
N THR A 224 15.98 -18.18 6.42
CA THR A 224 15.54 -17.93 7.79
C THR A 224 16.28 -18.83 8.79
N GLN A 225 16.41 -20.12 8.49
CA GLN A 225 17.22 -21.04 9.30
C GLN A 225 18.68 -20.60 9.39
N CYS A 226 19.26 -20.08 8.31
CA CYS A 226 20.62 -19.52 8.32
C CYS A 226 20.72 -18.30 9.23
N ARG A 227 19.75 -17.38 9.13
CA ARG A 227 19.68 -16.19 9.97
C ARG A 227 19.53 -16.54 11.44
N THR A 228 18.76 -17.55 11.80
CA THR A 228 18.52 -17.94 13.20
C THR A 228 19.54 -18.95 13.75
N LYS A 229 20.47 -19.45 12.92
CA LYS A 229 21.39 -20.58 13.22
C LYS A 229 20.67 -21.90 13.54
N HIS A 230 19.55 -22.15 12.87
CA HIS A 230 18.79 -23.41 12.92
C HIS A 230 18.92 -24.24 11.64
N VAL A 231 19.99 -24.01 10.86
CA VAL A 231 20.28 -24.80 9.65
C VAL A 231 20.71 -26.20 10.04
N PHE A 232 20.26 -27.21 9.30
CA PHE A 232 20.68 -28.61 9.42
C PHE A 232 22.15 -28.86 8.99
N LEU A 233 23.10 -28.22 9.69
CA LEU A 233 24.54 -28.43 9.56
C LEU A 233 25.09 -29.11 10.83
N GLY A 234 26.37 -29.46 10.79
CA GLY A 234 27.08 -30.00 11.95
C GLY A 234 26.94 -29.17 13.23
N GLU A 235 26.93 -27.84 13.14
CA GLU A 235 26.69 -26.96 14.30
C GLU A 235 25.33 -27.17 14.95
N TYR A 236 24.29 -27.41 14.16
CA TYR A 236 22.95 -27.74 14.67
C TYR A 236 22.89 -29.17 15.20
N PHE A 237 23.45 -30.14 14.49
CA PHE A 237 23.46 -31.53 14.94
C PHE A 237 24.22 -31.71 16.26
N ALA A 238 25.36 -31.04 16.43
CA ALA A 238 26.11 -31.05 17.68
C ALA A 238 25.28 -30.56 18.87
N ARG A 239 24.37 -29.61 18.65
CA ARG A 239 23.53 -29.01 19.71
C ARG A 239 22.25 -29.78 19.98
N PHE A 240 21.60 -30.30 18.93
CA PHE A 240 20.22 -30.80 19.03
C PHE A 240 20.08 -32.29 18.69
N ILE A 241 21.07 -32.90 18.02
CA ILE A 241 21.02 -34.31 17.59
C ILE A 241 22.41 -34.97 17.73
N PRO A 242 22.85 -35.28 18.97
CA PRO A 242 24.26 -35.64 19.26
C PRO A 242 24.80 -36.86 18.49
N HIS A 243 23.93 -37.76 18.05
CA HIS A 243 24.31 -38.97 17.31
C HIS A 243 24.53 -38.74 15.81
N LYS A 244 24.20 -37.55 15.27
CA LYS A 244 24.44 -37.23 13.86
C LYS A 244 25.86 -36.74 13.62
N LYS A 245 26.40 -37.06 12.44
CA LYS A 245 27.72 -36.59 12.00
C LYS A 245 27.73 -35.06 11.90
N THR A 246 28.78 -34.45 12.45
CA THR A 246 28.96 -32.98 12.48
C THR A 246 29.97 -32.46 11.44
N GLY A 247 30.67 -33.38 10.77
CA GLY A 247 31.60 -33.06 9.70
C GLY A 247 30.90 -32.70 8.39
N CYS A 248 31.58 -31.91 7.56
CA CYS A 248 31.16 -31.63 6.19
C CYS A 248 31.70 -32.70 5.24
N ILE A 249 30.98 -32.95 4.15
CA ILE A 249 31.36 -33.88 3.08
C ILE A 249 32.71 -33.49 2.44
N CYS A 250 33.07 -32.22 2.47
CA CYS A 250 34.38 -31.76 1.99
C CYS A 250 35.57 -32.16 2.89
N GLY A 251 35.35 -32.89 3.99
CA GLY A 251 36.38 -33.32 4.94
C GLY A 251 36.57 -32.41 6.16
N LYS A 252 35.89 -31.24 6.24
CA LYS A 252 35.96 -30.39 7.44
C LYS A 252 35.31 -31.10 8.63
N ARG A 253 36.04 -31.28 9.74
CA ARG A 253 35.55 -31.99 10.94
C ARG A 253 34.30 -31.37 11.59
N TYR A 254 34.10 -30.06 11.46
CA TYR A 254 32.95 -29.35 12.03
C TYR A 254 32.36 -28.38 11.01
N GLN A 255 31.12 -28.65 10.60
CA GLN A 255 30.41 -27.88 9.58
C GLN A 255 29.60 -26.74 10.19
N THR A 256 29.94 -25.51 9.82
CA THR A 256 29.23 -24.29 10.23
C THR A 256 28.71 -23.52 9.00
N CYS A 257 27.79 -22.57 9.20
CA CYS A 257 27.36 -21.67 8.12
C CYS A 257 28.56 -20.90 7.55
N LYS A 258 29.47 -20.44 8.41
CA LYS A 258 30.71 -19.75 8.01
C LYS A 258 31.57 -20.62 7.10
N HIS A 259 31.69 -21.92 7.40
CA HIS A 259 32.43 -22.83 6.55
C HIS A 259 31.78 -22.98 5.17
N VAL A 260 30.47 -23.28 5.12
CA VAL A 260 29.73 -23.45 3.85
C VAL A 260 29.85 -22.22 2.95
N ILE A 261 29.69 -21.03 3.53
CA ILE A 261 29.72 -19.76 2.81
C ILE A 261 31.14 -19.35 2.41
N LYS A 262 32.12 -19.41 3.32
CA LYS A 262 33.45 -18.81 3.09
C LYS A 262 34.50 -19.76 2.53
N THR A 263 34.50 -21.03 2.92
CA THR A 263 35.68 -21.90 2.76
C THR A 263 35.40 -23.29 2.23
N CYS A 264 34.13 -23.68 2.06
CA CYS A 264 33.79 -25.02 1.63
C CYS A 264 34.05 -25.19 0.12
N PRO A 265 34.94 -26.11 -0.29
CA PRO A 265 35.26 -26.32 -1.70
C PRO A 265 34.07 -26.76 -2.54
N GLN A 266 33.10 -27.45 -1.94
CA GLN A 266 31.87 -27.90 -2.60
C GLN A 266 31.04 -26.76 -3.18
N TYR A 267 31.19 -25.55 -2.63
CA TYR A 267 30.41 -24.38 -3.02
C TYR A 267 31.27 -23.29 -3.70
N GLU A 268 32.54 -23.59 -4.00
CA GLU A 268 33.49 -22.65 -4.64
C GLU A 268 32.91 -22.04 -5.92
N GLY A 269 32.41 -22.90 -6.82
CA GLY A 269 31.93 -22.48 -8.15
C GLY A 269 30.72 -21.54 -8.14
N HIS A 270 30.02 -21.40 -7.01
CA HIS A 270 28.88 -20.51 -6.86
C HIS A 270 29.14 -19.36 -5.86
N ARG A 271 30.32 -19.32 -5.22
CA ARG A 271 30.63 -18.31 -4.20
C ARG A 271 30.70 -16.89 -4.76
N TYR A 272 30.99 -16.75 -6.05
CA TYR A 272 30.95 -15.48 -6.77
C TYR A 272 29.61 -14.74 -6.61
N ILE A 273 28.50 -15.46 -6.41
CA ILE A 273 27.18 -14.87 -6.18
C ILE A 273 27.16 -14.06 -4.89
N LEU A 274 27.76 -14.60 -3.83
CA LEU A 274 27.87 -13.96 -2.53
C LEU A 274 28.92 -12.85 -2.55
N GLN A 275 30.05 -13.07 -3.23
CA GLN A 275 31.13 -12.08 -3.36
C GLN A 275 30.68 -10.81 -4.06
N LYS A 276 29.73 -10.90 -5.00
CA LYS A 276 29.10 -9.72 -5.63
C LYS A 276 28.37 -8.82 -4.63
N ALA A 277 27.82 -9.38 -3.55
CA ALA A 277 27.14 -8.60 -2.52
C ALA A 277 28.09 -8.18 -1.39
N ASP A 278 29.06 -9.02 -1.04
CA ASP A 278 30.10 -8.72 -0.06
C ASP A 278 31.37 -9.52 -0.34
N GLU A 279 32.44 -8.84 -0.77
CA GLU A 279 33.72 -9.45 -1.16
C GLU A 279 34.33 -10.28 -0.02
N HIS A 280 34.20 -9.80 1.21
CA HIS A 280 34.74 -10.44 2.42
C HIS A 280 33.84 -11.56 2.97
N LEU A 281 32.66 -11.76 2.39
CA LEU A 281 31.67 -12.78 2.74
C LEU A 281 31.21 -12.75 4.21
N GLU A 282 31.24 -11.58 4.85
CA GLU A 282 30.75 -11.36 6.20
C GLU A 282 29.29 -11.80 6.32
N LEU A 283 29.05 -12.84 7.13
CA LEU A 283 27.70 -13.36 7.36
C LEU A 283 26.72 -12.27 7.78
N GLY A 284 27.16 -11.31 8.60
CA GLY A 284 26.26 -10.25 9.03
C GLY A 284 25.82 -9.32 7.91
N ARG A 285 26.68 -9.06 6.92
CA ARG A 285 26.30 -8.32 5.71
C ARG A 285 25.40 -9.19 4.82
N LEU A 286 25.86 -10.41 4.52
CA LEU A 286 25.12 -11.36 3.68
C LEU A 286 23.72 -11.73 4.22
N LEU A 287 23.50 -11.71 5.53
CA LEU A 287 22.23 -12.10 6.16
C LEU A 287 21.43 -10.91 6.71
N GLY A 288 22.03 -9.72 6.76
CA GLY A 288 21.52 -8.54 7.43
C GLY A 288 21.31 -7.34 6.52
N THR A 289 21.68 -7.41 5.24
CA THR A 289 21.36 -6.37 4.24
C THR A 289 20.40 -6.90 3.18
N LYS A 290 19.81 -5.99 2.39
CA LYS A 290 18.92 -6.36 1.29
C LYS A 290 19.69 -7.12 0.22
N GLU A 291 20.80 -6.54 -0.25
CA GLU A 291 21.66 -7.06 -1.31
C GLU A 291 22.26 -8.40 -0.90
N GLY A 292 22.69 -8.51 0.35
CA GLY A 292 23.21 -9.74 0.93
C GLY A 292 22.15 -10.85 0.96
N SER A 293 20.95 -10.53 1.45
CA SER A 293 19.85 -11.51 1.57
C SER A 293 19.41 -12.03 0.19
N GLU A 294 19.35 -11.14 -0.81
CA GLU A 294 19.04 -11.52 -2.20
C GLU A 294 20.14 -12.39 -2.82
N ALA A 295 21.42 -12.05 -2.61
CA ALA A 295 22.53 -12.88 -3.05
C ALA A 295 22.53 -14.25 -2.36
N MET A 296 22.21 -14.28 -1.07
CA MET A 296 22.09 -15.51 -0.29
C MET A 296 20.94 -16.38 -0.81
N ALA A 297 19.77 -15.80 -1.08
CA ALA A 297 18.66 -16.53 -1.69
C ALA A 297 19.06 -17.17 -3.03
N LYS A 298 19.68 -16.41 -3.93
CA LYS A 298 20.20 -16.91 -5.22
C LYS A 298 21.23 -18.02 -5.04
N PHE A 299 22.14 -17.87 -4.09
CA PHE A 299 23.14 -18.90 -3.77
C PHE A 299 22.49 -20.20 -3.27
N LEU A 300 21.54 -20.11 -2.34
CA LEU A 300 20.83 -21.27 -1.80
C LEU A 300 20.00 -21.98 -2.88
N GLU A 301 19.34 -21.22 -3.74
CA GLU A 301 18.57 -21.75 -4.84
C GLU A 301 19.45 -22.53 -5.82
N LYS A 302 20.58 -21.97 -6.25
CA LYS A 302 21.47 -22.63 -7.22
C LYS A 302 22.22 -23.83 -6.64
N THR A 303 22.65 -23.75 -5.39
CA THR A 303 23.55 -24.76 -4.81
C THR A 303 22.83 -25.90 -4.09
N GLY A 304 21.57 -25.71 -3.71
CA GLY A 304 20.89 -26.64 -2.80
C GLY A 304 21.50 -26.67 -1.39
N ALA A 305 22.41 -25.74 -1.06
CA ALA A 305 22.99 -25.67 0.28
C ALA A 305 21.88 -25.60 1.34
N PHE A 306 22.13 -26.20 2.51
CA PHE A 306 21.22 -26.18 3.67
C PHE A 306 19.94 -27.03 3.55
N MET A 307 19.77 -27.81 2.47
CA MET A 307 18.69 -28.79 2.39
C MET A 307 18.91 -29.94 3.38
N LYS A 308 17.87 -30.31 4.13
CA LYS A 308 17.90 -31.40 5.13
C LYS A 308 18.19 -32.78 4.51
N MET A 309 17.76 -33.00 3.26
CA MET A 309 17.81 -34.29 2.56
C MET A 309 18.54 -34.23 1.21
N GLY A 310 19.16 -33.10 0.85
CA GLY A 310 19.84 -32.93 -0.45
C GLY A 310 18.93 -33.01 -1.68
N MET A 311 17.61 -33.12 -1.49
CA MET A 311 16.60 -33.10 -2.54
C MET A 311 15.77 -31.82 -2.42
N LYS A 312 15.42 -31.20 -3.55
CA LYS A 312 14.38 -30.16 -3.58
C LYS A 312 13.11 -30.76 -2.98
N CYS A 313 12.52 -30.08 -2.00
CA CYS A 313 11.18 -30.44 -1.54
C CYS A 313 10.26 -30.33 -2.75
N LYS A 314 9.76 -31.47 -3.27
CA LYS A 314 8.70 -31.44 -4.27
C LYS A 314 7.53 -30.70 -3.62
N GLN A 315 7.07 -29.61 -4.22
CA GLN A 315 5.77 -29.06 -3.82
C GLN A 315 4.78 -30.21 -3.95
N LYS A 316 4.05 -30.52 -2.87
CA LYS A 316 2.94 -31.48 -2.96
C LYS A 316 2.00 -30.94 -4.03
N GLU A 317 1.75 -31.72 -5.09
CA GLU A 317 0.85 -31.35 -6.18
C GLU A 317 -0.63 -31.29 -5.71
N THR A 318 -0.91 -31.82 -4.52
CA THR A 318 -2.22 -31.79 -3.87
C THR A 318 -2.06 -31.35 -2.41
N PRO A 319 -2.73 -30.25 -1.99
CA PRO A 319 -2.88 -29.92 -0.57
C PRO A 319 -3.49 -31.09 0.19
N THR A 320 -3.04 -31.31 1.43
CA THR A 320 -3.72 -32.22 2.37
C THR A 320 -4.82 -31.45 3.12
N GLU A 321 -5.86 -32.09 3.65
CA GLU A 321 -6.97 -31.39 4.36
C GLU A 321 -6.47 -30.49 5.51
N GLU A 322 -5.39 -30.88 6.20
CA GLU A 322 -4.70 -30.03 7.19
C GLU A 322 -3.95 -28.82 6.57
N ASP A 323 -3.46 -28.95 5.33
CA ASP A 323 -2.91 -27.83 4.56
C ASP A 323 -4.02 -26.93 4.02
N ASP A 324 -5.24 -27.43 3.79
CA ASP A 324 -6.39 -26.64 3.35
C ASP A 324 -6.97 -25.80 4.50
N GLU A 325 -7.11 -26.36 5.71
CA GLU A 325 -7.49 -25.56 6.88
C GLU A 325 -6.45 -24.48 7.19
N ASN A 326 -5.16 -24.80 7.06
CA ASN A 326 -4.06 -23.87 7.29
C ASN A 326 -3.87 -22.87 6.13
N ASN A 327 -4.18 -23.24 4.87
CA ASN A 327 -4.22 -22.32 3.72
C ASN A 327 -5.46 -21.43 3.76
N GLU A 328 -6.57 -21.91 4.32
CA GLU A 328 -7.77 -21.11 4.54
C GLU A 328 -7.57 -20.16 5.72
N GLU A 329 -6.94 -20.59 6.82
CA GLU A 329 -6.54 -19.71 7.91
C GLU A 329 -5.46 -18.73 7.47
N GLU A 330 -4.36 -19.17 6.84
CA GLU A 330 -3.37 -18.29 6.22
C GLU A 330 -4.04 -17.40 5.18
N GLY A 331 -4.95 -17.91 4.35
CA GLY A 331 -5.66 -17.14 3.33
C GLY A 331 -6.57 -16.08 3.95
N ARG A 332 -7.28 -16.39 5.04
CA ARG A 332 -8.05 -15.41 5.84
C ARG A 332 -7.13 -14.40 6.53
N TRP A 333 -5.96 -14.84 6.99
CA TRP A 333 -4.94 -14.01 7.64
C TRP A 333 -4.24 -13.06 6.65
N TRP A 334 -3.88 -13.56 5.47
CA TRP A 334 -3.35 -12.80 4.33
C TRP A 334 -4.42 -11.86 3.79
N GLN A 335 -5.67 -12.28 3.59
CA GLN A 335 -6.76 -11.38 3.20
C GLN A 335 -7.12 -10.35 4.27
N HIS A 336 -6.79 -10.60 5.55
CA HIS A 336 -6.93 -9.62 6.63
C HIS A 336 -5.75 -8.65 6.65
N MET A 337 -4.53 -9.16 6.48
CA MET A 337 -3.30 -8.36 6.39
C MET A 337 -3.25 -7.53 5.11
N GLU A 338 -3.57 -8.09 3.95
CA GLU A 338 -3.76 -7.39 2.67
C GLU A 338 -4.90 -6.38 2.76
N ARG A 339 -6.01 -6.64 3.49
CA ARG A 339 -7.01 -5.59 3.77
C ARG A 339 -6.41 -4.42 4.53
N MET A 340 -5.65 -4.72 5.58
CA MET A 340 -5.01 -3.73 6.45
C MET A 340 -3.82 -3.04 5.76
N GLN A 341 -3.29 -3.66 4.70
CA GLN A 341 -2.13 -3.24 3.95
C GLN A 341 -2.52 -2.49 2.68
N ASP A 342 -3.52 -2.90 1.89
CA ASP A 342 -4.13 -2.09 0.82
C ASP A 342 -4.73 -0.78 1.37
N GLU A 343 -5.31 -0.82 2.58
CA GLU A 343 -5.75 0.36 3.32
C GLU A 343 -4.59 1.27 3.76
N ALA A 344 -3.38 0.75 3.90
CA ALA A 344 -2.17 1.50 4.27
C ALA A 344 -1.29 1.87 3.06
N ASP A 345 -1.43 1.15 1.94
CA ASP A 345 -0.53 1.17 0.80
C ASP A 345 -1.07 2.01 -0.34
N GLY A 346 -2.40 2.03 -0.54
CA GLY A 346 -3.05 2.98 -1.44
C GLY A 346 -2.88 4.46 -1.01
N LEU A 347 -2.54 4.70 0.26
CA LEU A 347 -2.27 6.04 0.79
C LEU A 347 -0.78 6.44 0.70
N MET A 348 0.18 5.52 0.90
CA MET A 348 1.62 5.86 0.90
C MET A 348 2.28 5.85 -0.49
N GLU A 349 1.91 4.94 -1.40
CA GLU A 349 2.60 4.86 -2.71
C GLU A 349 2.27 6.04 -3.65
N ARG A 350 1.12 6.70 -3.45
CA ARG A 350 0.78 7.93 -4.18
C ARG A 350 1.46 9.18 -3.63
N GLU A 351 1.79 9.21 -2.33
CA GLU A 351 2.44 10.36 -1.71
C GLU A 351 3.95 10.42 -2.04
N GLU A 352 4.63 9.27 -2.21
CA GLU A 352 6.02 9.25 -2.69
C GLU A 352 6.13 9.60 -4.19
N GLU A 353 5.14 9.25 -5.03
CA GLU A 353 5.11 9.66 -6.44
C GLU A 353 4.72 11.13 -6.66
N GLU A 354 3.86 11.71 -5.79
CA GLU A 354 3.52 13.15 -5.83
C GLU A 354 4.67 14.03 -5.30
N ALA A 355 5.39 13.60 -4.26
CA ALA A 355 6.58 14.31 -3.76
C ALA A 355 7.75 14.33 -4.77
N GLY A 356 7.88 13.29 -5.60
CA GLY A 356 8.92 13.21 -6.64
C GLY A 356 8.71 14.12 -7.86
N ARG A 357 7.50 14.66 -8.07
CA ARG A 357 7.19 15.54 -9.23
C ARG A 357 7.28 17.04 -8.93
N GLY A 358 7.54 17.44 -7.68
CA GLY A 358 7.64 18.85 -7.27
C GLY A 358 9.05 19.45 -7.29
N GLY A 359 10.10 18.67 -7.63
CA GLY A 359 11.50 19.07 -7.43
C GLY A 359 12.31 19.39 -8.69
N GLY A 360 11.68 19.82 -9.79
CA GLY A 360 12.38 19.99 -11.07
C GLY A 360 12.02 21.26 -11.83
N GLU A 361 12.35 22.44 -11.29
CA GLU A 361 12.49 23.68 -12.07
C GLU A 361 13.31 24.71 -11.27
N GLU A 362 14.64 24.52 -11.18
CA GLU A 362 15.55 25.62 -10.87
C GLU A 362 15.94 26.31 -12.18
N ARG A 363 15.49 27.56 -12.32
CA ARG A 363 15.84 28.46 -13.41
C ARG A 363 17.18 29.11 -13.11
N ASP A 364 18.08 28.96 -14.07
CA ASP A 364 19.28 29.74 -14.29
C ASP A 364 18.85 31.17 -14.69
N ASP A 365 19.02 32.15 -13.81
CA ASP A 365 18.89 33.57 -14.14
C ASP A 365 20.18 34.29 -13.77
N GLY A 366 21.00 34.51 -14.80
CA GLY A 366 22.14 35.41 -14.73
C GLY A 366 21.69 36.86 -14.67
N ARG A 367 22.35 37.62 -13.79
CA ARG A 367 22.73 39.00 -14.06
C ARG A 367 23.93 39.43 -13.23
#